data_AF-A0A1Z9ARB0-F1
#
_entry.id   AF-A0A1Z9ARB0-F1
#
_cell.length_a   1.000
_cell.length_b   1.000
_cell.length_c   1.000
_cell.angle_alpha   90.00
_cell.angle_beta   90.00
_cell.angle_gamma   90.00
#
_symmetry.space_group_name_H-M   'P 1'
#
loop_
_entity.id
_entity.type
_entity.pdbx_description
1 polymer ?
#
loop_
_entity_poly.entity_id
_entity_poly.type
_entity_poly.pdbx_seq_one_letter_code
_entity_poly.pdbx_strand_id
1 'polypeptide(L)' 'MNRFFQSTHPKNGHDVNIEFDEDQRLVAATYTDGEDVELTDMVKSHFQSDIEIFCKDEESGEQA' A
#
# COMPACT_ATOMS: atom_id res chain seq x y z
N MET A 1 -7.85 2.12 13.15
CA MET A 1 -7.08 0.84 13.28
C MET A 1 -6.28 0.70 12.00
N ASN A 2 -4.97 0.46 12.06
CA ASN A 2 -4.14 0.46 10.85
C ASN A 2 -4.30 -0.87 10.10
N ARG A 3 -4.43 -0.78 8.78
CA ARG A 3 -4.57 -1.91 7.86
C ARG A 3 -3.29 -2.08 7.08
N PHE A 4 -3.05 -3.30 6.62
CA PHE A 4 -1.82 -3.67 5.94
C PHE A 4 -2.15 -4.50 4.71
N PHE A 5 -1.44 -4.26 3.62
CA PHE A 5 -1.43 -5.13 2.46
C PHE A 5 -0.05 -5.14 1.81
N GLN A 6 0.24 -6.19 1.04
CA GLN A 6 1.48 -6.31 0.30
C GLN A 6 1.28 -5.75 -1.11
N SER A 7 2.16 -4.85 -1.53
CA SER A 7 2.27 -4.36 -2.91
C SER A 7 3.71 -4.51 -3.40
N THR A 8 3.98 -3.98 -4.60
CA THR A 8 5.29 -4.02 -5.24
C THR A 8 5.81 -2.61 -5.43
N HIS A 9 7.07 -2.39 -5.07
CA HIS A 9 7.69 -1.08 -5.19
C HIS A 9 7.92 -0.70 -6.68
N PRO A 10 7.44 0.46 -7.14
CA PRO A 10 7.34 0.79 -8.57
C PRO A 10 8.68 0.91 -9.29
N LYS A 11 9.78 1.14 -8.55
CA LYS A 11 11.11 1.41 -9.13
C LYS A 11 11.99 0.16 -9.24
N ASN A 12 11.97 -0.69 -8.23
CA ASN A 12 12.90 -1.81 -8.07
C ASN A 12 12.16 -3.17 -8.14
N GLY A 13 10.82 -3.17 -8.12
CA GLY A 13 10.02 -4.40 -8.23
C GLY A 13 10.05 -5.27 -6.97
N HIS A 14 10.57 -4.75 -5.85
CA HIS A 14 10.61 -5.50 -4.59
C HIS A 14 9.28 -5.44 -3.86
N ASP A 15 8.95 -6.52 -3.16
CA ASP A 15 7.79 -6.59 -2.28
C ASP A 15 7.89 -5.59 -1.12
N VAL A 16 6.79 -4.90 -0.89
CA VAL A 16 6.63 -3.90 0.17
C VAL A 16 5.34 -4.13 0.92
N ASN A 17 5.43 -4.08 2.24
CA ASN A 17 4.29 -4.04 3.13
C ASN A 17 3.86 -2.59 3.30
N ILE A 18 2.66 -2.29 2.84
CA ILE A 18 2.05 -0.96 2.93
C ILE A 18 1.12 -0.93 4.13
N GLU A 19 1.32 0.06 4.99
CA GLU A 19 0.47 0.37 6.13
C GLU A 19 -0.36 1.62 5.81
N PHE A 20 -1.67 1.52 6.02
CA PHE A 20 -2.60 2.61 5.79
C PHE A 20 -3.66 2.70 6.89
N ASP A 21 -4.22 3.90 7.08
CA ASP A 21 -5.24 4.15 8.10
C ASP A 21 -6.67 3.86 7.57
N GLU A 22 -7.65 4.05 8.45
CA GLU A 22 -9.07 3.86 8.14
C GLU A 22 -9.64 4.87 7.12
N ASP A 23 -8.98 6.02 6.93
CA ASP A 23 -9.27 6.99 5.89
C ASP A 23 -8.58 6.63 4.55
N GLN A 24 -8.03 5.42 4.44
CA GLN A 24 -7.32 4.92 3.26
C GLN A 24 -6.06 5.71 2.94
N ARG A 25 -5.43 6.36 3.93
CA ARG A 25 -4.20 7.14 3.70
C ARG A 25 -2.98 6.32 4.04
N LEU A 26 -1.96 6.44 3.19
CA LEU A 26 -0.65 5.83 3.44
C LEU A 26 -0.05 6.36 4.74
N VAL A 27 0.27 5.45 5.67
CA VAL A 27 0.95 5.73 6.94
C VAL A 27 2.44 5.43 6.82
N ALA A 28 2.77 4.21 6.40
CA ALA A 28 4.15 3.73 6.29
C ALA A 28 4.28 2.67 5.18
N ALA A 29 5.51 2.43 4.73
CA ALA A 29 5.82 1.33 3.83
C ALA A 29 7.17 0.74 4.21
N THR A 30 7.23 -0.59 4.31
CA THR A 30 8.44 -1.33 4.73
C THR A 30 8.70 -2.45 3.75
N TYR A 31 9.94 -2.68 3.35
CA TYR A 31 10.31 -3.85 2.56
C TYR A 31 10.14 -5.13 3.39
N THR A 32 10.05 -6.28 2.73
CA THR A 32 9.93 -7.59 3.40
C THR A 32 11.13 -7.96 4.27
N ASP A 33 12.29 -7.36 4.01
CA ASP A 33 13.50 -7.49 4.85
C ASP A 33 13.44 -6.65 6.14
N GLY A 34 12.41 -5.80 6.28
CA GLY A 34 12.21 -4.94 7.45
C GLY A 34 12.81 -3.54 7.33
N GLU A 35 13.42 -3.20 6.19
CA GLU A 35 13.91 -1.84 5.92
C GLU A 35 12.76 -0.89 5.53
N ASP A 36 12.81 0.34 6.03
CA ASP A 36 11.87 1.40 5.65
C ASP A 36 12.01 1.75 4.15
N VAL A 37 10.87 1.87 3.48
CA VAL A 37 10.84 2.31 2.09
C VAL A 37 11.00 3.82 2.02
N GLU A 38 11.86 4.30 1.12
CA GLU A 38 11.96 5.73 0.85
C GLU A 38 10.70 6.24 0.13
N LEU A 39 9.82 6.91 0.87
CA LEU A 39 8.56 7.46 0.38
C LEU A 39 8.77 8.79 -0.37
N THR A 40 9.38 8.72 -1.55
CA THR A 40 9.41 9.83 -2.52
C THR A 40 8.00 10.14 -3.05
N ASP A 41 7.76 11.32 -3.61
CA ASP A 41 6.44 11.72 -4.13
C ASP A 41 5.86 10.71 -5.14
N MET A 42 6.71 10.15 -5.99
CA MET A 42 6.32 9.12 -6.97
C MET A 42 5.88 7.82 -6.28
N VAL A 43 6.64 7.36 -5.28
CA VAL A 43 6.35 6.12 -4.54
C VAL A 43 5.09 6.29 -3.71
N LYS A 44 4.93 7.42 -3.03
CA LYS A 44 3.71 7.77 -2.27
C LYS A 44 2.49 7.75 -3.17
N SER A 45 2.55 8.41 -4.33
CA SER A 45 1.42 8.44 -5.27
C SER A 45 1.07 7.05 -5.82
N HIS A 46 2.07 6.19 -6.03
CA HIS A 46 1.85 4.82 -6.47
C HIS A 46 1.15 4.00 -5.39
N PHE A 47 1.69 3.97 -4.18
CA PHE A 47 1.09 3.24 -3.06
C PHE A 47 -0.28 3.76 -2.67
N GLN A 48 -0.49 5.08 -2.72
CA GLN A 48 -1.80 5.66 -2.48
C GLN A 48 -2.84 5.14 -3.50
N SER A 49 -2.47 5.07 -4.78
CA SER A 49 -3.35 4.51 -5.81
C SER A 49 -3.59 3.01 -5.60
N ASP A 50 -2.60 2.24 -5.15
CA ASP A 50 -2.78 0.82 -4.80
C ASP A 50 -3.74 0.65 -3.62
N ILE A 51 -3.63 1.48 -2.57
CA ILE A 51 -4.55 1.48 -1.42
C ILE A 51 -5.99 1.73 -1.89
N GLU A 52 -6.19 2.72 -2.75
CA GLU A 52 -7.52 3.04 -3.29
C GLU A 52 -8.10 1.90 -4.12
N ILE A 53 -7.29 1.22 -4.93
CA ILE A 53 -7.71 0.06 -5.71
C ILE A 53 -8.05 -1.12 -4.78
N PHE A 54 -7.18 -1.39 -3.80
CA PHE A 54 -7.38 -2.47 -2.84
C PHE A 54 -8.66 -2.28 -2.02
N CYS A 55 -8.92 -1.08 -1.50
CA CYS A 55 -10.13 -0.80 -0.74
C CYS A 55 -11.39 -0.94 -1.61
N LYS A 56 -11.34 -0.46 -2.86
CA LYS A 56 -12.45 -0.64 -3.81
C LYS A 56 -12.73 -2.10 -4.15
N ASP A 57 -11.69 -2.92 -4.28
CA ASP A 57 -11.84 -4.35 -4.56
C ASP A 57 -12.42 -5.10 -3.36
N GLU A 58 -11.99 -4.78 -2.13
CA GLU A 58 -12.59 -5.32 -0.92
C GLU A 58 -14.07 -4.94 -0.76
N GLU A 59 -14.43 -3.70 -1.09
CA GLU A 59 -15.84 -3.26 -1.09
C GLU A 59 -16.64 -3.94 -2.21
N SER A 60 -15.99 -4.30 -3.33
CA SER A 60 -16.62 -4.98 -4.46
C SER A 60 -16.65 -6.51 -4.32
N GLY A 61 -15.90 -7.08 -3.38
CA GLY A 61 -15.80 -8.52 -3.11
C GLY A 61 -17.04 -9.13 -2.47
N GLU A 62 -18.04 -8.33 -2.10
CA GLU A 62 -19.31 -8.77 -1.54
C GLU A 62 -20.42 -8.92 -2.59
N GLN A 63 -20.12 -9.55 -3.74
CA GLN A 63 -21.12 -10.08 -4.69
C GLN A 63 -20.60 -11.32 -5.44
N ALA A 64 -20.67 -12.51 -4.84
CA ALA A 64 -20.76 -13.78 -5.55
C ALA A 64 -21.40 -14.88 -4.69
#